data_AF-A0A270BFE9-F1
#
_entry.id   AF-A0A270BFE9-F1
#
_cell.length_a   1.000
_cell.length_b   1.000
_cell.length_c   1.000
_cell.angle_alpha   90.00
_cell.angle_beta   90.00
_cell.angle_gamma   90.00
#
_symmetry.space_group_name_H-M   'P 1'
#
loop_
_entity.id
_entity.type
_entity.pdbx_description
1 polymer ?
#
loop_
_entity_poly.entity_id
_entity_poly.type
_entity_poly.pdbx_seq_one_letter_code
_entity_poly.pdbx_strand_id
1 'polypeptide(L)'
;MQTAPTGLSRRGALASVLAATVAAMPVMACATTNADSTALALCAAFWRVHGRIKAMDTDPELPYGSPEQKRFEAKLAKLCGQEVNILSQLANTPAHTTAGQQGKAAILRAILPTAFADFDLGIECEEIRLVMSLLDDLAGGLAA
;
A
#
# COMPACT_ATOMS: atom_id res chain seq x y z
N MET A 1 -13.46 15.44 69.30
CA MET A 1 -13.89 16.58 68.48
C MET A 1 -12.77 16.92 67.50
N GLN A 2 -13.14 17.03 66.22
CA GLN A 2 -12.48 17.64 65.05
C GLN A 2 -11.46 18.77 65.38
N THR A 3 -10.39 19.08 64.63
CA THR A 3 -10.12 19.06 63.17
C THR A 3 -8.61 19.25 62.91
N ALA A 4 -8.08 18.71 61.79
CA ALA A 4 -6.85 19.20 61.15
C ALA A 4 -7.07 20.58 60.51
N PRO A 5 -6.01 21.36 60.20
CA PRO A 5 -5.61 21.39 58.79
C PRO A 5 -4.10 21.55 58.50
N THR A 6 -3.80 21.13 57.28
CA THR A 6 -2.59 21.17 56.46
C THR A 6 -2.09 22.57 56.11
N GLY A 7 -0.78 22.72 55.91
CA GLY A 7 -0.18 23.86 55.19
C GLY A 7 1.33 23.75 54.99
N LEU A 8 1.76 23.30 53.82
CA LEU A 8 3.16 23.17 53.35
C LEU A 8 3.89 24.52 53.26
N SER A 9 5.17 24.58 53.68
CA SER A 9 6.03 25.77 53.50
C SER A 9 7.42 25.44 52.92
N ARG A 10 7.53 25.78 51.63
CA ARG A 10 8.59 26.55 50.95
C ARG A 10 10.07 26.22 51.27
N ARG A 11 10.59 25.17 50.63
CA ARG A 11 11.98 25.13 50.14
C ARG A 11 11.93 25.65 48.69
N GLY A 12 12.62 26.70 48.24
CA GLY A 12 13.93 27.18 48.62
C GLY A 12 14.94 26.74 47.57
N ALA A 13 14.91 27.38 46.39
CA ALA A 13 16.04 27.53 45.46
C ALA A 13 15.57 28.22 44.16
N LEU A 14 15.63 29.56 44.14
CA LEU A 14 15.66 30.32 42.90
C LEU A 14 17.11 30.31 42.42
N ALA A 15 17.39 29.60 41.32
CA ALA A 15 18.64 29.75 40.58
C ALA A 15 18.34 30.49 39.28
N SER A 16 19.02 31.63 39.18
CA SER A 16 19.03 32.67 38.16
C SER A 16 18.99 32.22 36.70
N VAL A 17 18.35 33.09 35.94
CA VAL A 17 18.13 33.11 34.50
C VAL A 17 19.37 33.64 33.73
N LEU A 18 19.43 33.23 32.46
CA LEU A 18 19.95 33.93 31.25
C LEU A 18 21.31 33.53 30.64
N ALA A 19 21.18 33.31 29.33
CA ALA A 19 22.14 33.48 28.23
C ALA A 19 22.85 32.20 27.72
N ALA A 20 22.38 31.71 26.57
CA ALA A 20 23.22 31.55 25.38
C ALA A 20 22.37 31.09 24.17
N THR A 21 22.24 32.00 23.19
CA THR A 21 22.11 31.75 21.75
C THR A 21 21.17 30.65 21.27
N VAL A 22 20.00 31.08 20.80
CA VAL A 22 19.21 30.38 19.79
C VAL A 22 20.05 30.31 18.51
N ALA A 23 20.78 29.22 18.32
CA ALA A 23 21.13 28.79 16.98
C ALA A 23 19.84 28.21 16.38
N ALA A 24 19.04 29.08 15.76
CA ALA A 24 17.97 28.67 14.87
C ALA A 24 18.65 28.01 13.66
N MET A 25 19.04 26.74 13.81
CA MET A 25 19.33 25.92 12.64
C MET A 25 18.01 25.84 11.87
N PRO A 26 17.97 26.28 10.61
CA PRO A 26 16.84 25.93 9.77
C PRO A 26 16.85 24.40 9.72
N VAL A 27 15.89 23.77 10.40
CA VAL A 27 15.49 22.42 10.06
C VAL A 27 15.02 22.55 8.62
N MET A 28 15.93 22.29 7.68
CA MET A 28 15.57 21.91 6.33
C MET A 28 14.69 20.69 6.54
N ALA A 29 13.38 20.92 6.57
CA ALA A 29 12.43 19.89 6.22
C ALA A 29 12.78 19.54 4.78
N CYS A 30 13.74 18.62 4.61
CA CYS A 30 13.79 17.79 3.44
C CYS A 30 12.42 17.12 3.45
N ALA A 31 11.47 17.72 2.73
CA ALA A 31 10.37 16.98 2.18
C ALA A 31 11.06 15.93 1.30
N THR A 32 11.43 14.81 1.92
CA THR A 32 11.73 13.60 1.23
C THR A 32 10.41 13.25 0.57
N THR A 33 10.18 13.80 -0.62
CA THR A 33 9.26 13.20 -1.56
C THR A 33 9.80 11.79 -1.71
N ASN A 34 9.23 10.86 -0.94
CA ASN A 34 9.57 9.45 -0.99
C ASN A 34 9.52 9.12 -2.48
N ALA A 35 10.67 8.75 -3.05
CA ALA A 35 10.88 8.73 -4.49
C ALA A 35 9.80 7.93 -5.24
N ASP A 36 9.18 6.98 -4.53
CA ASP A 36 8.14 6.10 -5.03
C ASP A 36 6.78 6.29 -4.34
N SER A 37 6.51 7.42 -3.66
CA SER A 37 5.25 7.61 -2.93
C SER A 37 4.02 7.41 -3.82
N THR A 38 4.10 7.84 -5.07
CA THR A 38 3.04 7.65 -6.07
C THR A 38 2.88 6.17 -6.44
N ALA A 39 3.98 5.46 -6.71
CA ALA A 39 3.94 4.03 -7.04
C ALA A 39 3.38 3.22 -5.86
N LEU A 40 3.81 3.51 -4.63
CA LEU A 40 3.32 2.85 -3.42
C LEU A 40 1.83 3.12 -3.17
N ALA A 41 1.37 4.36 -3.41
CA ALA A 41 -0.05 4.70 -3.31
C ALA A 41 -0.88 3.96 -4.35
N LEU A 42 -0.39 3.83 -5.59
CA LEU A 42 -1.01 3.03 -6.64
C LEU A 42 -1.05 1.54 -6.28
N CYS A 43 0.02 0.99 -5.70
CA CYS A 43 0.03 -0.39 -5.21
C CYS A 43 -1.04 -0.61 -4.12
N ALA A 44 -1.16 0.30 -3.16
CA ALA A 44 -2.19 0.23 -2.13
C ALA A 44 -3.61 0.35 -2.70
N ALA A 45 -3.80 1.22 -3.70
CA ALA A 45 -5.07 1.35 -4.41
C ALA A 45 -5.43 0.08 -5.19
N PHE A 46 -4.46 -0.53 -5.86
CA PHE A 46 -4.61 -1.80 -6.57
C PHE A 46 -5.13 -2.87 -5.61
N TRP A 47 -4.44 -3.14 -4.50
CA TRP A 47 -4.83 -4.19 -3.55
C TRP A 47 -6.22 -3.97 -2.96
N ARG A 48 -6.62 -2.71 -2.76
CA ARG A 48 -7.97 -2.38 -2.31
C ARG A 48 -9.03 -2.73 -3.35
N VAL A 49 -8.79 -2.43 -4.63
CA VAL A 49 -9.74 -2.73 -5.71
C VAL A 49 -9.75 -4.23 -5.99
N HIS A 50 -8.58 -4.84 -6.17
CA HIS A 50 -8.40 -6.27 -6.41
C HIS A 50 -9.07 -7.11 -5.32
N GLY A 51 -8.85 -6.78 -4.04
CA GLY A 51 -9.49 -7.47 -2.92
C GLY A 51 -11.02 -7.36 -2.93
N ARG A 52 -11.58 -6.23 -3.42
CA ARG A 52 -13.03 -6.08 -3.56
C ARG A 52 -13.60 -6.90 -4.71
N ILE A 53 -12.87 -7.02 -5.82
CA ILE A 53 -13.22 -7.90 -6.93
C ILE A 53 -13.25 -9.34 -6.42
N LYS A 54 -12.17 -9.80 -5.79
CA LYS A 54 -12.08 -11.15 -5.21
C LYS A 54 -13.16 -11.43 -4.17
N ALA A 55 -13.53 -10.46 -3.34
CA ALA A 55 -14.63 -10.63 -2.40
C ALA A 55 -15.98 -10.82 -3.12
N MET A 56 -16.22 -10.09 -4.22
CA MET A 56 -17.43 -10.26 -5.02
C MET A 56 -17.48 -11.62 -5.73
N ASP A 57 -16.34 -12.19 -6.11
CA ASP A 57 -16.30 -13.55 -6.69
C ASP A 57 -16.76 -14.65 -5.71
N THR A 58 -16.79 -14.34 -4.40
CA THR A 58 -17.27 -15.27 -3.36
C THR A 58 -18.73 -15.05 -2.96
N ASP A 59 -19.39 -14.02 -3.52
CA ASP A 59 -20.81 -13.77 -3.27
C ASP A 59 -21.68 -14.90 -3.87
N PRO A 60 -22.82 -15.24 -3.25
CA PRO A 60 -23.72 -16.25 -3.78
C PRO A 60 -24.27 -15.84 -5.16
N GLU A 61 -24.47 -16.84 -6.03
CA GLU A 61 -24.95 -16.63 -7.39
C GLU A 61 -26.36 -15.98 -7.38
N LEU A 62 -26.52 -14.92 -8.16
CA LEU A 62 -27.76 -14.16 -8.28
C LEU A 62 -28.60 -14.69 -9.44
N PRO A 63 -29.95 -14.66 -9.35
CA PRO A 63 -30.81 -15.09 -10.44
C PRO A 63 -30.53 -14.32 -11.73
N TYR A 64 -30.37 -15.07 -12.83
CA TYR A 64 -30.08 -14.49 -14.12
C TYR A 64 -31.16 -13.49 -14.58
N GLY A 65 -30.74 -12.33 -15.07
CA GLY A 65 -31.58 -11.23 -15.51
C GLY A 65 -32.15 -10.36 -14.39
N SER A 66 -31.96 -10.71 -13.12
CA SER A 66 -32.51 -9.96 -11.98
C SER A 66 -31.93 -8.54 -11.88
N PRO A 67 -32.69 -7.58 -11.33
CA PRO A 67 -32.16 -6.23 -11.04
C PRO A 67 -30.92 -6.27 -10.14
N GLU A 68 -30.87 -7.20 -9.19
CA GLU A 68 -29.73 -7.41 -8.29
C GLU A 68 -28.50 -7.87 -9.06
N GLN A 69 -28.64 -8.86 -9.94
CA GLN A 69 -27.54 -9.34 -10.78
C GLN A 69 -27.00 -8.21 -11.68
N LYS A 70 -27.87 -7.43 -12.33
CA LYS A 70 -27.44 -6.30 -13.17
C LYS A 70 -26.67 -5.24 -12.39
N ARG A 71 -27.08 -4.95 -11.15
CA ARG A 71 -26.36 -4.02 -10.26
C ARG A 71 -25.02 -4.60 -9.83
N PHE A 72 -24.97 -5.89 -9.53
CA PHE A 72 -23.74 -6.60 -9.20
C PHE A 72 -22.74 -6.55 -10.36
N GLU A 73 -23.16 -6.93 -11.57
CA GLU A 73 -22.34 -6.89 -12.78
C GLU A 73 -21.85 -5.48 -13.10
N ALA A 74 -22.71 -4.46 -13.00
CA ALA A 74 -22.32 -3.07 -13.23
C ALA A 74 -21.25 -2.59 -12.21
N LYS A 75 -21.37 -3.02 -10.95
CA LYS A 75 -20.38 -2.72 -9.91
C LYS A 75 -19.07 -3.46 -10.17
N LEU A 76 -19.12 -4.73 -10.54
CA LEU A 76 -17.95 -5.53 -10.90
C LEU A 76 -17.22 -4.91 -12.09
N ALA A 77 -17.92 -4.61 -13.18
CA ALA A 77 -17.37 -3.96 -14.37
C ALA A 77 -16.70 -2.62 -14.03
N LYS A 78 -17.30 -1.82 -13.13
CA LYS A 78 -16.68 -0.57 -12.65
C LYS A 78 -15.38 -0.83 -11.89
N LEU A 79 -15.34 -1.84 -11.01
CA LEU A 79 -14.13 -2.20 -10.28
C LEU A 79 -13.03 -2.71 -11.21
N CYS A 80 -13.35 -3.57 -12.17
CA CYS A 80 -12.38 -4.04 -13.17
C CYS A 80 -11.82 -2.87 -13.99
N GLY A 81 -12.66 -1.91 -14.41
CA GLY A 81 -12.21 -0.69 -15.08
C GLY A 81 -11.28 0.17 -14.21
N GLN A 82 -11.53 0.24 -12.90
CA GLN A 82 -10.65 0.92 -11.96
C GLN A 82 -9.29 0.21 -11.82
N GLU A 83 -9.31 -1.12 -11.70
CA GLU A 83 -8.10 -1.93 -11.59
C GLU A 83 -7.20 -1.78 -12.83
N VAL A 84 -7.78 -1.86 -14.03
CA VAL A 84 -7.05 -1.66 -15.31
C VAL A 84 -6.43 -0.26 -15.37
N ASN A 85 -7.16 0.77 -14.95
CA ASN A 85 -6.63 2.14 -14.91
C ASN A 85 -5.46 2.26 -13.92
N ILE A 86 -5.58 1.68 -12.73
CA ILE A 86 -4.49 1.66 -11.74
C ILE A 86 -3.27 0.92 -12.28
N LEU A 87 -3.45 -0.24 -12.92
CA LEU A 87 -2.36 -0.99 -13.55
C LEU A 87 -1.68 -0.18 -14.66
N SER A 88 -2.44 0.52 -15.49
CA SER A 88 -1.91 1.41 -16.53
C SER A 88 -1.07 2.56 -15.92
N GLN A 89 -1.55 3.20 -14.86
CA GLN A 89 -0.79 4.22 -14.14
C GLN A 89 0.47 3.64 -13.48
N LEU A 90 0.36 2.46 -12.87
CA LEU A 90 1.47 1.79 -12.21
C LEU A 90 2.56 1.39 -13.21
N ALA A 91 2.19 0.92 -14.40
CA ALA A 91 3.13 0.62 -15.48
C ALA A 91 3.94 1.86 -15.91
N ASN A 92 3.30 3.03 -15.95
CA ASN A 92 3.92 4.30 -16.34
C ASN A 92 4.61 5.06 -15.19
N THR A 93 4.49 4.59 -13.95
CA THR A 93 5.10 5.24 -12.78
C THR A 93 6.37 4.48 -12.39
N PRO A 94 7.57 5.04 -12.52
CA PRO A 94 8.81 4.38 -12.12
C PRO A 94 8.82 3.98 -10.63
N ALA A 95 9.57 2.91 -10.32
CA ALA A 95 9.86 2.50 -8.94
C ALA A 95 11.38 2.38 -8.78
N HIS A 96 11.98 3.36 -8.10
CA HIS A 96 13.43 3.47 -7.91
C HIS A 96 13.91 2.85 -6.60
N THR A 97 13.01 2.70 -5.63
CA THR A 97 13.28 2.13 -4.31
C THR A 97 12.95 0.64 -4.29
N THR A 98 13.63 -0.11 -3.41
CA THR A 98 13.32 -1.52 -3.15
C THR A 98 11.85 -1.72 -2.79
N ALA A 99 11.27 -0.83 -1.98
CA ALA A 99 9.87 -0.93 -1.58
C ALA A 99 8.90 -0.76 -2.77
N GLY A 100 9.18 0.19 -3.68
CA GLY A 100 8.38 0.37 -4.89
C GLY A 100 8.47 -0.82 -5.84
N GLN A 101 9.68 -1.37 -6.01
CA GLN A 101 9.93 -2.57 -6.82
C GLN A 101 9.21 -3.79 -6.25
N GLN A 102 9.33 -4.03 -4.94
CA GLN A 102 8.60 -5.08 -4.21
C GLN A 102 7.09 -4.94 -4.39
N GLY A 103 6.56 -3.72 -4.24
CA GLY A 103 5.14 -3.46 -4.40
C GLY A 103 4.61 -3.85 -5.79
N LYS A 104 5.36 -3.48 -6.85
CA LYS A 104 5.00 -3.88 -8.22
C LYS A 104 5.16 -5.38 -8.44
N ALA A 105 6.24 -5.97 -7.94
CA ALA A 105 6.50 -7.39 -8.11
C ALA A 105 5.41 -8.26 -7.46
N ALA A 106 4.97 -7.89 -6.25
CA ALA A 106 3.88 -8.57 -5.55
C ALA A 106 2.57 -8.53 -6.35
N ILE A 107 2.25 -7.40 -7.00
CA ILE A 107 1.07 -7.26 -7.84
C ILE A 107 1.17 -8.15 -9.07
N LEU A 108 2.30 -8.09 -9.80
CA LEU A 108 2.52 -8.90 -10.99
C LEU A 108 2.45 -10.40 -10.67
N ARG A 109 3.04 -10.83 -9.56
CA ARG A 109 2.95 -12.22 -9.10
C ARG A 109 1.51 -12.69 -8.86
N ALA A 110 0.62 -11.82 -8.42
CA ALA A 110 -0.77 -12.16 -8.18
C ALA A 110 -1.62 -12.24 -9.46
N ILE A 111 -1.31 -11.44 -10.49
CA ILE A 111 -2.16 -11.34 -11.70
C ILE A 111 -1.62 -12.12 -12.89
N LEU A 112 -0.30 -12.27 -13.04
CA LEU A 112 0.31 -12.90 -14.21
C LEU A 112 -0.05 -14.39 -14.37
N PRO A 113 -0.12 -15.22 -13.32
CA PRO A 113 -0.50 -16.63 -13.49
C PRO A 113 -1.87 -16.80 -14.15
N THR A 114 -2.87 -15.98 -13.75
CA THR A 114 -4.19 -15.98 -14.38
C THR A 114 -4.12 -15.46 -15.81
N ALA A 115 -3.38 -14.37 -16.06
CA ALA A 115 -3.22 -13.85 -17.41
C ALA A 115 -2.57 -14.87 -18.35
N PHE A 116 -1.53 -15.59 -17.91
CA PHE A 116 -0.90 -16.65 -18.70
C PHE A 116 -1.87 -17.80 -19.00
N ALA A 117 -2.67 -18.23 -18.02
CA ALA A 117 -3.69 -19.24 -18.22
C ALA A 117 -4.77 -18.79 -19.22
N ASP A 118 -5.24 -17.54 -19.13
CA ASP A 118 -6.27 -16.99 -20.01
C ASP A 118 -5.80 -16.86 -21.47
N PHE A 119 -4.49 -16.69 -21.70
CA PHE A 119 -3.88 -16.61 -23.02
C PHE A 119 -3.26 -17.93 -23.51
N ASP A 120 -3.49 -19.04 -22.80
CA ASP A 120 -2.89 -20.36 -23.08
C ASP A 120 -1.36 -20.31 -23.24
N LEU A 121 -0.73 -19.42 -22.46
CA LEU A 121 0.71 -19.28 -22.41
C LEU A 121 1.25 -20.31 -21.41
N GLY A 122 1.84 -21.38 -21.95
CA GLY A 122 2.37 -22.47 -21.15
C GLY A 122 3.43 -22.00 -20.15
N ILE A 123 3.24 -22.33 -18.87
CA ILE A 123 4.18 -22.05 -17.76
C ILE A 123 5.54 -22.75 -17.98
N GLU A 124 5.62 -23.69 -18.92
CA GLU A 124 6.86 -24.37 -19.32
C GLU A 124 7.78 -23.50 -20.19
N CYS A 125 7.29 -22.36 -20.70
CA CYS A 125 8.10 -21.39 -21.46
C CYS A 125 9.19 -20.78 -20.55
N GLU A 126 10.45 -20.89 -20.97
CA GLU A 126 11.60 -20.44 -20.19
C GLU A 126 11.56 -18.94 -19.88
N GLU A 127 11.03 -18.13 -20.79
CA GLU A 127 10.85 -16.69 -20.62
C GLU A 127 9.82 -16.38 -19.52
N ILE A 128 8.71 -17.11 -19.46
CA ILE A 128 7.70 -16.97 -18.41
C ILE A 128 8.30 -17.37 -17.06
N ARG A 129 9.04 -18.48 -17.02
CA ARG A 129 9.73 -18.93 -15.81
C ARG A 129 10.76 -17.91 -15.31
N LEU A 130 11.52 -17.30 -16.23
CA LEU A 130 12.50 -16.26 -15.89
C LEU A 130 11.81 -15.01 -15.32
N VAL A 131 10.70 -14.56 -15.93
CA VAL A 131 9.91 -13.45 -15.40
C VAL A 131 9.40 -13.75 -14.00
N MET A 132 8.81 -14.92 -13.77
CA MET A 132 8.31 -15.30 -12.44
C MET A 132 9.44 -15.39 -11.40
N SER A 133 10.59 -15.95 -11.76
CA SER A 133 11.78 -16.00 -10.90
C SER A 133 12.25 -14.59 -10.51
N LEU A 134 12.35 -13.67 -11.46
CA LEU A 134 12.74 -12.28 -11.20
C LEU A 134 11.73 -11.58 -10.28
N LEU A 135 10.43 -11.85 -10.44
CA LEU A 135 9.40 -11.28 -9.56
C LEU A 135 9.54 -11.79 -8.12
N ASP A 136 9.89 -13.06 -7.94
CA ASP A 136 10.15 -13.63 -6.61
C ASP A 136 11.38 -13.01 -5.94
N ASP A 137 12.45 -12.80 -6.70
CA ASP A 137 13.65 -12.09 -6.22
C ASP A 137 13.29 -10.67 -5.76
N LEU A 138 12.55 -9.95 -6.61
CA LEU A 138 12.16 -8.56 -6.36
C LEU A 138 11.13 -8.40 -5.24
N ALA A 139 10.25 -9.37 -5.02
CA ALA A 139 9.24 -9.32 -3.95
C ALA A 139 9.84 -9.50 -2.54
N GLY A 140 11.17 -9.57 -2.43
CA GLY A 140 11.88 -9.81 -1.18
C GLY A 140 12.13 -11.29 -0.95
N GLY A 141 12.54 -11.99 -2.01
CA GLY A 141 12.84 -13.41 -1.99
C GLY A 141 13.45 -13.83 -0.66
N LEU A 142 12.68 -14.62 0.11
CA LEU A 142 13.26 -15.51 1.09
C LEU A 142 14.16 -16.45 0.29
N ALA A 143 15.43 -16.09 0.14
CA ALA A 143 16.47 -17.09 0.04
C ALA A 143 16.25 -18.00 1.26
N ALA A 144 15.89 -19.25 0.97
CA ALA A 144 15.68 -20.30 1.95
C ALA A 144 16.89 -20.45 2.88
#